data_AF-A0A258GR38-F1
#
_entry.id   AF-A0A258GR38-F1
#
_cell.length_a   1.000
_cell.length_b   1.000
_cell.length_c   1.000
_cell.angle_alpha   90.00
_cell.angle_beta   90.00
_cell.angle_gamma   90.00
#
_symmetry.space_group_name_H-M   'P 1'
#
loop_
_entity.id
_entity.type
_entity.pdbx_description
1 polymer ?
#
loop_
_entity_poly.entity_id
_entity_poly.type
_entity_poly.pdbx_seq_one_letter_code
_entity_poly.pdbx_strand_id
1 'polypeptide(L)' 'MGQRAAIYARVSTADQSCERQLRDLAGFAERGGYEVVEVFRETASGMKANRSARAEVMKLAQARHIDAILVTEL' A
#
# COMPACT_ATOMS: atom_id res chain seq x y z
N MET A 1 7.64 -11.94 16.31
CA MET A 1 6.59 -12.03 15.27
C MET A 1 6.34 -10.61 14.82
N GLY A 2 6.65 -10.31 13.56
CA GLY A 2 6.46 -8.97 12.99
C GLY A 2 4.98 -8.65 12.79
N GLN A 3 4.64 -7.36 12.69
CA GLN A 3 3.28 -6.95 12.31
C GLN A 3 3.07 -7.26 10.83
N ARG A 4 1.93 -7.84 10.46
CA ARG A 4 1.57 -8.08 9.06
C ARG A 4 1.13 -6.77 8.43
N ALA A 5 1.70 -6.43 7.29
CA ALA A 5 1.41 -5.18 6.62
C ALA A 5 1.07 -5.39 5.15
N ALA A 6 0.16 -4.56 4.63
CA ALA A 6 -0.01 -4.38 3.19
C ALA A 6 0.70 -3.09 2.75
N ILE A 7 1.31 -3.11 1.58
CA ILE A 7 1.83 -1.90 0.93
C ILE A 7 0.76 -1.38 -0.03
N TYR A 8 0.50 -0.08 0.00
CA TYR A 8 -0.40 0.57 -0.94
C TYR A 8 0.30 1.79 -1.57
N ALA A 9 0.50 1.73 -2.88
CA ALA A 9 1.14 2.79 -3.68
C ALA A 9 0.16 3.35 -4.72
N ARG A 10 0.13 4.67 -4.85
CA ARG A 10 -0.73 5.36 -5.82
C ARG A 10 0.04 6.43 -6.57
N VAL A 11 -0.26 6.54 -7.85
CA VAL A 11 0.12 7.68 -8.69
C VAL A 11 -1.12 8.31 -9.32
N SER A 12 -1.05 9.60 -9.62
CA SER A 12 -2.20 10.35 -10.18
C SER A 12 -2.25 10.27 -11.71
N THR A 13 -1.10 10.07 -12.36
CA THR A 13 -0.97 9.97 -13.83
C THR A 13 -0.18 8.72 -14.21
N ALA A 14 -0.41 8.22 -15.43
CA ALA A 14 0.26 7.01 -15.92
C ALA A 14 1.77 7.21 -16.17
N ASP A 15 2.20 8.45 -16.37
CA ASP A 15 3.62 8.81 -16.56
C ASP A 15 4.43 8.78 -15.25
N GLN A 16 3.76 8.58 -14.12
CA GLN A 16 4.40 8.43 -12.81
C GLN A 16 4.55 6.95 -12.46
N SER A 17 5.72 6.57 -11.93
CA SER A 17 6.00 5.19 -11.52
C SER A 17 5.81 4.99 -10.02
N CYS A 18 5.07 3.94 -9.65
CA CYS A 18 4.99 3.47 -8.26
C CYS A 18 6.31 2.82 -7.78
N GLU A 19 7.26 2.50 -8.67
CA GLU A 19 8.45 1.70 -8.31
C GLU A 19 9.29 2.33 -7.20
N ARG A 20 9.45 3.66 -7.21
CA ARG A 20 10.17 4.37 -6.15
C ARG A 20 9.44 4.21 -4.81
N GLN A 21 8.13 4.47 -4.78
CA GLN A 21 7.31 4.31 -3.56
C GLN A 21 7.38 2.87 -3.04
N LEU A 22 7.29 1.88 -3.93
CA LEU A 22 7.34 0.47 -3.56
C LEU A 22 8.69 0.07 -2.98
N ARG A 23 9.80 0.54 -3.56
CA ARG A 23 11.15 0.29 -3.05
C ARG A 23 11.34 0.89 -1.66
N ASP A 24 10.91 2.14 -1.49
CA ASP A 24 11.02 2.85 -0.21
C ASP A 24 10.18 2.19 0.89
N LEU A 25 8.94 1.79 0.56
CA LEU A 25 8.03 1.10 1.48
C LEU A 25 8.49 -0.33 1.80
N ALA A 26 9.06 -1.06 0.85
CA ALA A 26 9.65 -2.37 1.10
C ALA A 26 10.86 -2.27 2.05
N GLY A 27 11.75 -1.30 1.81
CA GLY A 27 12.88 -1.05 2.71
C GLY A 27 12.43 -0.56 4.09
N PHE A 28 11.35 0.24 4.17
CA PHE A 28 10.75 0.61 5.44
C PHE A 28 10.17 -0.60 6.18
N ALA A 29 9.46 -1.49 5.47
CA ALA A 29 8.90 -2.71 6.02
C ALA A 29 9.99 -3.61 6.60
N GLU A 30 11.07 -3.83 5.85
CA GLU A 30 12.21 -4.63 6.26
C GLU A 30 12.86 -4.08 7.53
N ARG A 31 13.19 -2.78 7.56
CA ARG A 31 13.80 -2.14 8.75
C ARG A 31 12.86 -2.12 9.96
N GLY A 32 11.55 -2.05 9.73
CA GLY A 32 10.53 -2.06 10.77
C GLY A 32 10.15 -3.47 11.25
N GLY A 33 10.66 -4.53 10.63
CA GLY A 33 10.28 -5.90 10.94
C GLY A 33 8.82 -6.22 10.59
N TYR A 34 8.26 -5.58 9.56
CA TYR A 34 6.93 -5.88 9.05
C TYR A 34 6.98 -7.08 8.09
N GLU A 35 5.98 -7.95 8.18
CA GLU A 35 5.74 -9.00 7.20
C GLU A 35 4.82 -8.45 6.11
N VAL A 36 5.36 -8.20 4.92
CA VAL A 36 4.56 -7.69 3.80
C VAL A 36 3.74 -8.85 3.21
N VAL A 37 2.42 -8.83 3.45
CA VAL A 37 1.53 -9.90 2.97
C VAL A 37 1.08 -9.68 1.51
N GLU A 38 0.93 -8.42 1.10
CA GLU A 38 0.44 -8.07 -0.22
C GLU A 38 0.80 -6.62 -0.61
N VAL A 39 0.91 -6.36 -1.91
CA VAL A 39 1.33 -5.07 -2.48
C VAL A 39 0.29 -4.60 -3.50
N PHE A 40 -0.35 -3.49 -3.20
CA PHE A 40 -1.39 -2.87 -4.01
C PHE A 40 -0.89 -1.62 -4.72
N ARG A 41 -1.25 -1.48 -6.00
CA ARG A 41 -0.82 -0.38 -6.86
C ARG A 41 -2.02 0.17 -7.62
N GLU A 42 -2.14 1.49 -7.69
CA GLU A 42 -3.16 2.11 -8.53
C GLU A 42 -2.73 3.40 -9.20
N THR A 43 -3.22 3.60 -10.43
CA THR A 43 -3.13 4.86 -11.17
C THR A 43 -4.49 5.53 -11.16
N ALA A 44 -4.71 6.42 -10.20
CA ALA A 44 -5.96 7.15 -10.07
C ALA A 44 -5.73 8.47 -9.33
N SER A 45 -6.50 9.51 -9.67
CA SER A 45 -6.51 10.76 -8.89
C SER A 45 -7.03 10.49 -7.47
N GLY A 46 -6.41 11.14 -6.47
CA GLY A 46 -6.85 11.07 -5.07
C GLY A 46 -8.28 11.56 -4.85
N MET A 47 -8.80 12.41 -5.75
CA MET A 47 -10.19 12.90 -5.73
C MET A 47 -11.21 11.84 -6.19
N LYS A 48 -10.78 10.77 -6.88
CA LYS A 48 -11.70 9.72 -7.29
C LYS A 48 -12.07 8.86 -6.08
N ALA A 49 -13.39 8.76 -5.85
CA ALA A 49 -13.94 7.93 -4.79
C ALA A 49 -13.80 6.42 -5.09
N ASN A 50 -13.82 6.03 -6.37
CA ASN A 50 -13.80 4.63 -6.77
C ASN A 50 -12.34 4.17 -7.02
N ARG A 51 -11.75 3.58 -5.99
CA ARG A 51 -10.36 3.09 -5.97
C ARG A 51 -10.37 1.61 -5.55
N SER A 52 -10.28 0.72 -6.54
CA SER A 52 -10.41 -0.73 -6.33
C SER A 52 -9.30 -1.29 -5.44
N ALA A 53 -8.05 -0.94 -5.71
CA ALA A 53 -6.91 -1.38 -4.92
C ALA A 53 -7.02 -0.88 -3.47
N ARG A 54 -7.39 0.38 -3.26
CA ARG A 54 -7.68 0.88 -1.91
C ARG A 54 -8.80 0.10 -1.21
N ALA A 55 -9.87 -0.23 -1.92
CA ALA A 55 -10.98 -0.99 -1.34
C ALA A 55 -10.54 -2.40 -0.90
N GLU A 56 -9.66 -3.07 -1.66
CA GLU A 56 -9.11 -4.37 -1.31
C GLU A 56 -8.23 -4.32 -0.06
N VAL A 57 -7.32 -3.33 0.02
CA VAL A 57 -6.50 -3.09 1.23
C VAL A 57 -7.39 -2.88 2.45
N MET A 58 -8.45 -2.08 2.31
CA MET A 58 -9.38 -1.83 3.42
C MET A 58 -10.12 -3.10 3.85
N LYS A 59 -10.47 -4.00 2.92
CA LYS A 59 -11.06 -5.30 3.26
C LYS A 59 -10.10 -6.17 4.07
N LEU A 60 -8.82 -6.22 3.69
CA LEU A 60 -7.80 -6.97 4.46
C LEU A 60 -7.66 -6.44 5.88
N ALA A 61 -7.64 -5.11 6.05
CA ALA A 61 -7.58 -4.48 7.36
C ALA A 61 -8.83 -4.78 8.19
N GLN A 62 -10.02 -4.65 7.60
CA GLN A 62 -11.29 -4.94 8.27
C GLN A 62 -11.41 -6.42 8.69
N ALA A 63 -10.90 -7.34 7.86
CA ALA A 63 -10.85 -8.76 8.13
C ALA A 63 -9.72 -9.17 9.10
N ARG A 64 -8.90 -8.21 9.56
CA ARG A 64 -7.72 -8.44 10.42
C ARG A 64 -6.67 -9.40 9.82
N HIS A 65 -6.61 -9.45 8.49
CA HIS A 65 -5.54 -10.16 7.77
C HIS A 65 -4.22 -9.39 7.84
N ILE A 66 -4.30 -8.07 8.02
CA ILE A 66 -3.17 -7.17 8.24
C ILE A 66 -3.37 -6.36 9.50
N ASP A 67 -2.26 -5.96 10.10
CA ASP A 67 -2.18 -5.14 11.30
C ASP A 67 -1.83 -3.68 10.94
N ALA A 68 -1.22 -3.44 9.77
CA ALA A 68 -0.86 -2.11 9.27
C ALA A 68 -1.02 -1.96 7.74
N ILE A 69 -1.16 -0.71 7.28
CA ILE A 69 -1.09 -0.35 5.86
C ILE A 69 0.05 0.66 5.70
N LEU A 70 1.01 0.36 4.84
CA LEU A 70 2.16 1.21 4.55
C LEU A 70 1.88 2.05 3.29
N VAL A 71 2.02 3.37 3.42
CA VAL A 71 1.80 4.36 2.35
C VAL A 71 2.90 5.41 2.40
N THR A 72 3.25 6.04 1.27
CA THR A 72 4.20 7.17 1.27
C THR A 72 3.50 8.51 1.51
N GLU A 73 2.32 8.71 0.92
CA GLU A 73 1.59 9.98 0.90
C GLU A 73 0.07 9.68 0.93
N LEU A 74 -0.72 10.49 1.64
CA LEU A 74 -2.18 10.32 1.82
C LEU A 74 -3.01 10.97 0.70
#